data_AF-A0A0Q6V5P9-F1
#
_entry.id   AF-A0A0Q6V5P9-F1
#
_cell.length_a   1.000
_cell.length_b   1.000
_cell.length_c   1.000
_cell.angle_alpha   90.00
_cell.angle_beta   90.00
_cell.angle_gamma   90.00
#
_symmetry.space_group_name_H-M   'P 1'
#
loop_
_entity.id
_entity.type
_entity.pdbx_description
1 polymer ?
#
loop_
_entity_poly.entity_id
_entity_poly.type
_entity_poly.pdbx_seq_one_letter_code
_entity_poly.pdbx_strand_id
1 'polypeptide(L)' 'MSVEYRRAIVAKAFNRAKNVGFPLEASEEFESWLEEWARGDIDVRTLRHRYVELLRARDFVWRNRHVLAE' A
#
# COMPACT_ATOMS: atom_id res chain seq x y z
N MET A 1 -14.63 -15.69 2.48
CA MET A 1 -14.38 -14.49 3.31
C MET A 1 -15.04 -13.33 2.60
N SER A 2 -15.94 -12.58 3.25
CA SER A 2 -16.69 -11.52 2.57
C SER A 2 -15.85 -10.26 2.33
N VAL A 3 -16.31 -9.39 1.44
CA VAL A 3 -15.67 -8.10 1.14
C VAL A 3 -15.60 -7.23 2.39
N GLU A 4 -16.70 -7.18 3.16
CA GLU A 4 -16.82 -6.40 4.39
C GLU A 4 -15.81 -6.87 5.45
N TYR A 5 -15.61 -8.19 5.55
CA TYR A 5 -14.62 -8.75 6.48
C TYR A 5 -13.18 -8.36 6.06
N ARG A 6 -12.87 -8.38 4.77
CA ARG A 6 -11.57 -7.93 4.27
C ARG A 6 -11.37 -6.42 4.49
N ARG A 7 -12.39 -5.59 4.25
CA ARG A 7 -12.35 -4.15 4.60
C ARG A 7 -12.13 -3.93 6.09
N ALA A 8 -12.77 -4.72 6.96
CA ALA A 8 -12.55 -4.64 8.40
C ALA A 8 -11.10 -4.99 8.79
N ILE A 9 -10.47 -5.94 8.10
CA ILE A 9 -9.03 -6.24 8.28
C ILE A 9 -8.18 -5.01 7.93
N VAL A 10 -8.43 -4.38 6.78
CA VAL A 10 -7.70 -3.17 6.35
C VAL A 10 -7.85 -2.05 7.38
N ALA A 11 -9.09 -1.74 7.79
CA ALA A 11 -9.38 -0.71 8.77
C ALA A 11 -8.68 -0.99 10.11
N LYS A 12 -8.68 -2.25 10.57
CA LYS A 12 -8.00 -2.66 11.79
C LYS A 12 -6.48 -2.48 11.70
N ALA A 13 -5.89 -2.79 10.55
CA ALA A 13 -4.46 -2.61 10.31
C ALA A 13 -4.07 -1.12 10.34
N PHE A 14 -4.82 -0.25 9.65
CA PHE A 14 -4.57 1.19 9.67
C PHE A 14 -4.79 1.82 11.04
N ASN A 15 -5.86 1.45 11.75
CA ASN A 15 -6.08 1.92 13.12
C ASN A 15 -4.93 1.50 14.04
N ARG A 16 -4.41 0.26 13.90
CA ARG A 16 -3.24 -0.18 14.67
C ARG A 16 -2.01 0.67 14.36
N ALA A 17 -1.69 0.87 13.08
CA ALA A 17 -0.53 1.66 12.67
C ALA A 17 -0.63 3.12 13.15
N LYS A 18 -1.82 3.73 13.06
CA LYS A 18 -2.10 5.05 13.63
C LYS A 18 -1.85 5.09 15.14
N ASN A 19 -2.35 4.10 15.89
CA ASN A 19 -2.20 4.04 17.34
C ASN A 19 -0.74 3.88 17.81
N VAL A 20 0.11 3.26 16.99
CA VAL A 20 1.54 3.10 17.28
C VAL A 20 2.42 4.19 16.64
N GLY A 21 1.80 5.22 16.04
CA GLY A 21 2.52 6.34 15.42
C GLY A 21 3.32 5.96 14.17
N PHE A 22 3.01 4.83 13.54
CA PHE A 22 3.66 4.45 12.29
C PHE A 22 3.10 5.28 11.14
N PRO A 23 3.96 5.81 10.25
CA PRO A 23 3.50 6.50 9.06
C PRO A 23 2.65 5.56 8.20
N LEU A 24 1.46 6.02 7.84
CA LEU A 24 0.57 5.31 6.94
C LEU A 24 0.94 5.64 5.50
N GLU A 25 0.90 4.63 4.63
CA GLU A 25 0.93 4.87 3.19
C GLU A 25 -0.34 5.62 2.78
N ALA A 26 -0.19 6.72 2.03
CA ALA A 26 -1.28 7.61 1.61
C ALA A 26 -1.42 7.65 0.09
N SER A 27 -1.03 6.57 -0.60
CA SER A 27 -1.17 6.44 -2.04
C SER A 27 -2.57 6.02 -2.43
N GLU A 28 -3.19 6.79 -3.33
CA GLU A 28 -4.48 6.43 -3.94
C GLU A 28 -4.42 5.08 -4.66
N GLU A 29 -3.28 4.76 -5.29
CA GLU A 29 -3.08 3.46 -5.94
C GLU A 29 -3.09 2.30 -4.94
N PHE A 30 -2.43 2.48 -3.79
CA PHE A 30 -2.39 1.47 -2.74
C PHE A 30 -3.78 1.27 -2.12
N GLU A 31 -4.51 2.35 -1.87
CA GLU A 31 -5.90 2.27 -1.40
C GLU A 31 -6.82 1.56 -2.41
N SER A 32 -6.68 1.85 -3.71
CA SER A 32 -7.42 1.15 -4.76
C SER A 32 -7.13 -0.36 -4.76
N TRP A 33 -5.87 -0.76 -4.63
CA TRP A 33 -5.50 -2.18 -4.61
C TRP A 33 -6.02 -2.90 -3.37
N LEU A 34 -6.09 -2.23 -2.21
CA LEU A 34 -6.71 -2.80 -1.00
C LEU A 34 -8.20 -3.09 -1.23
N GLU A 35 -8.88 -2.23 -1.97
CA GLU A 35 -10.29 -2.40 -2.33
C GLU A 35 -10.49 -3.50 -3.40
N GLU A 36 -9.61 -3.59 -4.40
CA GLU A 36 -9.57 -4.73 -5.35
C GLU A 36 -9.35 -6.07 -4.62
N TRP A 37 -8.44 -6.10 -3.65
CA TRP A 37 -8.21 -7.28 -2.81
C TRP A 37 -9.43 -7.59 -1.93
N ALA A 38 -10.09 -6.56 -1.38
CA ALA A 38 -11.29 -6.74 -0.59
C ALA A 38 -12.41 -7.37 -1.43
N ARG A 39 -12.63 -6.89 -2.66
CA ARG A 39 -13.55 -7.47 -3.64
C ARG A 39 -13.15 -8.88 -4.10
N GLY A 40 -11.86 -9.19 -4.05
CA GLY A 40 -11.31 -10.47 -4.50
C GLY A 40 -10.87 -10.49 -5.96
N ASP A 41 -10.78 -9.31 -6.58
CA ASP A 41 -10.30 -9.13 -7.96
C ASP A 41 -8.81 -9.42 -8.08
N ILE A 42 -8.07 -9.21 -6.98
CA ILE A 42 -6.66 -9.59 -6.85
C ILE A 42 -6.42 -10.41 -5.58
N ASP A 43 -5.43 -11.31 -5.65
CA ASP A 43 -4.94 -12.01 -4.46
C ASP A 43 -3.94 -11.15 -3.65
N VAL A 44 -3.66 -11.60 -2.43
CA VAL A 44 -2.74 -10.88 -1.52
C VAL A 44 -1.29 -10.86 -2.04
N ARG A 45 -0.90 -11.82 -2.89
CA ARG A 45 0.45 -11.87 -3.46
C ARG A 45 0.63 -10.78 -4.51
N THR A 46 -0.40 -10.57 -5.32
CA THR A 46 -0.52 -9.53 -6.33
C THR A 46 -0.53 -8.15 -5.67
N LEU A 47 -1.35 -7.96 -4.63
CA LEU A 47 -1.36 -6.73 -3.82
C LEU A 47 0.04 -6.42 -3.28
N ARG A 48 0.70 -7.40 -2.64
CA ARG A 48 2.06 -7.24 -2.10
C ARG A 48 3.08 -6.90 -3.19
N HIS A 49 3.02 -7.57 -4.33
CA HIS A 49 3.93 -7.31 -5.44
C HIS A 49 3.79 -5.87 -5.96
N ARG A 50 2.56 -5.42 -6.23
CA ARG A 50 2.29 -4.03 -6.68
C ARG A 50 2.80 -3.01 -5.66
N TYR A 51 2.57 -3.25 -4.37
CA TYR A 51 3.07 -2.35 -3.32
C TYR A 51 4.60 -2.30 -3.27
N VAL A 52 5.30 -3.43 -3.39
CA VAL A 52 6.77 -3.44 -3.43
C VAL A 52 7.31 -2.70 -4.65
N GLU A 53 6.69 -2.87 -5.82
CA GLU A 53 7.10 -2.15 -7.03
C GLU A 53 6.85 -0.64 -6.94
N LEU A 54 5.75 -0.21 -6.30
CA LEU A 54 5.52 1.20 -5.99
C LEU A 54 6.65 1.79 -5.13
N LEU A 55 7.07 1.07 -4.08
CA LEU A 55 8.17 1.50 -3.22
C LEU A 55 9.49 1.59 -3.99
N ARG A 56 9.78 0.60 -4.85
CA ARG A 56 10.98 0.61 -5.71
C ARG A 56 10.98 1.78 -6.68
N ALA A 57 9.84 2.07 -7.31
CA ALA A 57 9.71 3.20 -8.24
C ALA A 57 9.97 4.52 -7.52
N ARG A 58 9.39 4.73 -6.33
CA ARG A 58 9.62 5.93 -5.51
C ARG A 58 11.07 6.09 -5.09
N ASP A 59 11.70 5.00 -4.68
CA ASP A 59 13.11 4.96 -4.29
C ASP A 59 14.04 5.27 -5.49
N PHE A 60 13.75 4.69 -6.66
CA PHE A 60 14.44 5.03 -7.90
C PHE A 60 14.29 6.51 -8.28
N VAL A 61 13.07 7.06 -8.22
CA VAL A 61 12.82 8.48 -8.49
C VAL A 61 13.58 9.37 -7.52
N TRP A 62 13.57 9.03 -6.23
CA TRP A 62 14.30 9.77 -5.20
C TRP A 62 15.81 9.77 -5.48
N ARG A 63 16.42 8.61 -5.72
CA ARG A 63 17.85 8.51 -6.00
C ARG A 63 18.26 9.30 -7.25
N ASN A 64 17.54 9.17 -8.36
CA ASN A 64 17.90 9.88 -9.59
C ASN A 64 17.73 11.40 -9.50
N ARG A 65 16.73 11.88 -8.74
CA ARG A 65 16.55 13.31 -8.50
C ARG A 65 17.73 13.92 -7.73
N HIS A 66 18.33 13.17 -6.81
CA HIS A 66 19.44 13.64 -5.98
C HIS A 66 20.83 13.43 -6.61
N VAL A 67 20.98 12.48 -7.55
CA VAL A 67 22.27 12.25 -8.26
C VAL A 67 22.56 13.29 -9.36
N LEU A 68 21.55 14.01 -9.86
CA LEU A 68 21.71 15.04 -10.90
C LEU A 68 21.86 16.47 -10.34
N ALA A 69 21.95 16.61 -9.03
CA ALA A 69 22.03 17.90 -8.33
C ALA A 69 23.39 18.16 -7.66
N GLU A 70 24.39 17.30 -7.88
CA GLU A 70 25.78 17.45 -7.39
C GLU A 70 26.74 17.80 -8.51
#